data_AF-C1C724-F1
#
_entry.id   AF-C1C724-F1
#
_cell.length_a   1.000
_cell.length_b   1.000
_cell.length_c   1.000
_cell.angle_alpha   90.00
_cell.angle_beta   90.00
_cell.angle_gamma   90.00
#
_symmetry.space_group_name_H-M   'P 1'
#
loop_
_entity.id
_entity.type
_entity.pdbx_description
1 polymer ?
#
loop_
_entity_poly.entity_id
_entity_poly.type
_entity_poly.pdbx_seq_one_letter_code
_entity_poly.pdbx_strand_id
1 'polypeptide(L)'
;MNNLTLLKEYNFRDLGNHLTQTGQKIKPKTLFRSSKLFGISKIDVDLLQSYGITKVIDFRSANEIKKAPDPDIKNIKNIVIPIFYNDDSELTEFPIEFFNKSDAGFQHMIKTYDQMINQKQSKLGYKKFFKLLLSHPKDESLLFHCSMGKDRTGIASLFLLYILGVDMNDIFHDYLLSNKYLINRLVR
;
A
#
# COMPACT_ATOMS: atom_id res chain seq x y z
N MET A 1 8.35 4.18 -21.92
CA MET A 1 7.76 3.38 -20.82
C MET A 1 6.26 3.63 -20.86
N ASN A 2 5.42 2.59 -20.95
CA ASN A 2 3.98 2.81 -20.87
C ASN A 2 3.67 3.34 -19.46
N ASN A 3 3.09 4.53 -19.36
CA ASN A 3 2.65 5.10 -18.09
C ASN A 3 1.52 4.22 -17.54
N LEU A 4 1.85 3.34 -16.60
CA LEU A 4 0.86 2.55 -15.86
C LEU A 4 0.18 3.49 -14.86
N THR A 5 -1.14 3.64 -15.00
CA THR A 5 -1.93 4.57 -14.18
C THR A 5 -3.34 4.04 -14.04
N LEU A 6 -4.01 4.42 -12.97
CA LEU A 6 -5.46 4.35 -12.86
C LEU A 6 -6.03 5.78 -12.97
N LEU A 7 -7.28 5.91 -13.41
CA LEU A 7 -8.00 7.17 -13.59
C LEU A 7 -8.59 7.69 -12.28
N LYS A 8 -9.11 6.80 -11.41
CA LYS A 8 -9.73 7.16 -10.12
C LYS A 8 -8.89 6.76 -8.91
N GLU A 9 -7.77 6.09 -9.10
CA GLU A 9 -6.80 5.82 -8.04
C GLU A 9 -5.52 6.63 -8.30
N TYR A 10 -5.10 7.41 -7.31
CA TYR A 10 -4.08 8.43 -7.48
C TYR A 10 -2.69 7.99 -7.00
N ASN A 11 -2.61 6.98 -6.14
CA ASN A 11 -1.36 6.50 -5.55
C ASN A 11 -0.86 5.17 -6.16
N PHE A 12 -1.36 4.83 -7.35
CA PHE A 12 -1.10 3.58 -8.04
C PHE A 12 0.25 3.65 -8.75
N ARG A 13 1.12 2.66 -8.51
CA ARG A 13 2.39 2.53 -9.24
C ARG A 13 2.96 1.11 -9.18
N ASP A 14 3.76 0.81 -10.19
CA ASP A 14 4.62 -0.38 -10.26
C ASP A 14 5.88 -0.14 -9.42
N LEU A 15 6.30 -1.13 -8.64
CA LEU A 15 7.58 -1.15 -7.91
C LEU A 15 8.73 -1.71 -8.76
N GLY A 16 8.47 -2.08 -10.01
CA GLY A 16 9.46 -2.46 -10.98
C GLY A 16 10.57 -1.42 -11.18
N ASN A 17 11.68 -1.88 -11.73
CA ASN A 17 12.86 -1.09 -12.11
C ASN A 17 13.66 -0.44 -10.99
N HIS A 18 13.26 -0.56 -9.71
CA HIS A 18 14.17 -0.21 -8.61
C HIS A 18 15.48 -0.98 -8.75
N LEU A 19 16.59 -0.25 -8.69
CA LEU A 19 17.93 -0.79 -8.83
C LEU A 19 18.43 -1.22 -7.46
N THR A 20 18.91 -2.46 -7.37
CA THR A 20 19.62 -2.95 -6.19
C THR A 20 21.06 -2.46 -6.23
N GLN A 21 21.70 -2.37 -5.08
CA GLN A 21 23.13 -2.03 -4.99
C GLN A 21 24.03 -3.05 -5.73
N THR A 22 23.52 -4.25 -6.03
CA THR A 22 24.21 -5.27 -6.83
C THR A 22 24.02 -5.12 -8.35
N GLY A 23 23.30 -4.09 -8.81
CA GLY A 23 23.02 -3.85 -10.22
C GLY A 23 21.82 -4.61 -10.80
N GLN A 24 21.18 -5.49 -10.02
CA GLN A 24 19.93 -6.16 -10.41
C GLN A 24 18.75 -5.20 -10.31
N LYS A 25 17.68 -5.47 -11.07
CA LYS A 25 16.44 -4.68 -11.06
C LYS A 25 15.24 -5.53 -10.65
N ILE A 26 14.31 -4.92 -9.92
CA ILE A 26 12.99 -5.51 -9.70
C ILE A 26 12.29 -5.65 -11.06
N LYS A 27 11.77 -6.85 -11.35
CA LYS A 27 11.08 -7.14 -12.61
C LYS A 27 9.84 -6.22 -12.74
N PRO A 28 9.71 -5.45 -13.83
CA PRO A 28 8.56 -4.58 -14.04
C PRO A 28 7.27 -5.38 -14.21
N LYS A 29 6.14 -4.75 -13.88
CA LYS A 29 4.80 -5.33 -13.95
C LYS A 29 4.71 -6.65 -13.18
N THR A 30 5.14 -6.62 -11.93
CA THR A 30 5.02 -7.77 -11.03
C THR A 30 4.41 -7.38 -9.69
N LEU A 31 4.80 -6.22 -9.15
CA LEU A 31 4.37 -5.75 -7.84
C LEU A 31 3.88 -4.32 -7.92
N PHE A 32 2.62 -4.14 -7.60
CA PHE A 32 1.93 -2.86 -7.62
C PHE A 32 1.53 -2.44 -6.22
N ARG A 33 1.54 -1.13 -5.97
CA ARG A 33 0.99 -0.52 -4.76
C ARG A 33 -0.02 0.55 -5.13
N SER A 34 -1.03 0.76 -4.28
CA SER A 34 -2.10 1.74 -4.51
C SER A 34 -2.74 2.21 -3.20
N SER A 35 -3.68 3.15 -3.29
CA SER A 35 -4.72 3.33 -2.26
C SER A 35 -5.80 2.25 -2.37
N LYS A 36 -6.81 2.29 -1.50
CA LYS A 36 -8.00 1.43 -1.58
C LYS A 36 -8.67 1.50 -2.96
N LEU A 37 -9.22 0.38 -3.40
CA LEU A 37 -9.88 0.27 -4.71
C LEU A 37 -11.38 0.59 -4.65
N PHE A 38 -11.93 0.89 -3.47
CA PHE A 38 -13.29 1.40 -3.36
C PHE A 38 -13.53 2.61 -4.26
N GLY A 39 -14.54 2.51 -5.13
CA GLY A 39 -14.96 3.60 -6.02
C GLY A 39 -14.12 3.78 -7.29
N ILE A 40 -13.22 2.83 -7.62
CA ILE A 40 -12.54 2.85 -8.92
C ILE A 40 -13.53 2.68 -10.07
N SER A 41 -13.18 3.20 -11.25
CA SER A 41 -14.04 3.13 -12.43
C SER A 41 -13.99 1.76 -13.11
N LYS A 42 -14.93 1.48 -14.02
CA LYS A 42 -14.87 0.28 -14.86
C LYS A 42 -13.60 0.21 -15.71
N ILE A 43 -13.12 1.37 -16.17
CA ILE A 43 -11.86 1.48 -16.91
C ILE A 43 -10.68 1.05 -16.01
N ASP A 44 -10.66 1.47 -14.75
CA ASP A 44 -9.61 1.06 -13.80
C ASP A 44 -9.61 -0.45 -13.56
N VAL A 45 -10.80 -1.06 -13.45
CA VAL A 45 -10.94 -2.51 -13.35
C VAL A 45 -10.33 -3.21 -14.56
N ASP A 46 -10.63 -2.74 -15.77
CA ASP A 46 -10.10 -3.31 -17.00
C ASP A 46 -8.57 -3.10 -17.11
N LEU A 47 -8.06 -1.97 -16.62
CA LEU A 47 -6.62 -1.69 -16.53
C LEU A 47 -5.92 -2.65 -15.57
N LEU A 48 -6.46 -2.85 -14.36
CA LEU A 48 -5.91 -3.80 -13.38
C LEU A 48 -5.78 -5.21 -13.99
N GLN A 49 -6.80 -5.66 -14.72
CA GLN A 49 -6.78 -6.95 -15.42
C GLN A 49 -5.74 -6.95 -16.55
N SER A 50 -5.64 -5.88 -17.34
CA SER A 50 -4.65 -5.75 -18.43
C SER A 50 -3.20 -5.72 -17.93
N TYR A 51 -3.00 -5.31 -16.68
CA TYR A 51 -1.70 -5.32 -16.01
C TYR A 51 -1.32 -6.70 -15.47
N GLY A 52 -2.18 -7.70 -15.62
CA GLY A 52 -1.94 -9.07 -15.17
C GLY A 52 -2.09 -9.25 -13.67
N ILE A 53 -2.78 -8.34 -12.98
CA ILE A 53 -3.01 -8.44 -11.54
C ILE A 53 -4.01 -9.57 -11.29
N THR A 54 -3.60 -10.56 -10.51
CA THR A 54 -4.46 -11.72 -10.12
C THR A 54 -4.73 -11.76 -8.63
N LYS A 55 -3.97 -11.00 -7.82
CA LYS A 55 -4.15 -10.91 -6.37
C LYS A 55 -4.06 -9.47 -5.90
N VAL A 56 -4.96 -9.12 -4.97
CA VAL A 56 -4.97 -7.86 -4.25
C VAL A 56 -4.84 -8.16 -2.76
N ILE A 57 -3.84 -7.59 -2.11
CA ILE A 57 -3.66 -7.68 -0.65
C ILE A 57 -4.15 -6.39 -0.01
N ASP A 58 -5.15 -6.52 0.86
CA ASP A 58 -5.75 -5.40 1.59
C ASP A 58 -5.26 -5.37 3.04
N PHE A 59 -4.48 -4.33 3.39
CA PHE A 59 -3.94 -4.12 4.72
C PHE A 59 -4.88 -3.40 5.70
N ARG A 60 -6.09 -3.05 5.25
CA ARG A 60 -7.07 -2.32 6.05
C ARG A 60 -7.66 -3.18 7.17
N SER A 61 -8.13 -2.50 8.22
CA SER A 61 -8.93 -3.13 9.26
C SER A 61 -10.26 -3.63 8.71
N ALA A 62 -10.94 -4.50 9.45
CA ALA A 62 -12.29 -4.93 9.08
C ALA A 62 -13.30 -3.76 8.98
N ASN A 63 -13.16 -2.71 9.80
CA ASN A 63 -14.08 -1.58 9.81
C ASN A 63 -13.84 -0.64 8.62
N GLU A 64 -12.57 -0.36 8.28
CA GLU A 64 -12.21 0.38 7.06
C GLU A 64 -12.74 -0.32 5.80
N ILE A 65 -12.67 -1.65 5.75
CA ILE A 65 -13.22 -2.46 4.64
C ILE A 65 -14.74 -2.37 4.62
N LYS A 66 -15.42 -2.52 5.78
CA LYS A 66 -16.88 -2.42 5.87
C LYS A 66 -17.40 -1.06 5.38
N LYS A 67 -16.70 0.03 5.70
CA LYS A 67 -17.06 1.40 5.29
C LYS A 67 -16.81 1.68 3.81
N ALA A 68 -15.81 1.03 3.21
CA ALA A 68 -15.38 1.26 1.83
C ALA A 68 -14.89 -0.05 1.20
N PRO A 69 -15.79 -0.98 0.85
CA PRO A 69 -15.42 -2.31 0.37
C PRO A 69 -14.84 -2.26 -1.04
N ASP A 70 -13.68 -2.87 -1.26
CA ASP A 70 -13.13 -2.95 -2.61
C ASP A 70 -14.05 -3.80 -3.53
N PRO A 71 -14.13 -3.48 -4.83
CA PRO A 71 -15.00 -4.20 -5.74
C PRO A 71 -14.55 -5.65 -5.88
N ASP A 72 -15.52 -6.55 -6.09
CA ASP A 72 -15.24 -7.90 -6.55
C ASP A 72 -14.90 -7.87 -8.05
N ILE A 73 -13.67 -8.22 -8.39
CA ILE A 73 -13.17 -8.16 -9.76
C ILE A 73 -12.91 -9.59 -10.25
N LYS A 74 -13.55 -9.95 -11.37
CA LYS A 74 -13.37 -11.26 -12.00
C LYS A 74 -11.89 -11.59 -12.21
N ASN A 75 -11.49 -12.80 -11.83
CA ASN A 75 -10.12 -13.33 -11.91
C ASN A 75 -9.08 -12.61 -11.01
N ILE A 76 -9.50 -11.72 -10.12
CA ILE A 76 -8.62 -11.09 -9.12
C ILE A 76 -9.07 -11.54 -7.73
N LYS A 77 -8.17 -12.18 -6.99
CA LYS A 77 -8.44 -12.64 -5.63
C LYS A 77 -8.06 -11.57 -4.60
N ASN A 78 -9.05 -11.06 -3.88
CA ASN A 78 -8.84 -10.18 -2.73
C ASN A 78 -8.42 -11.01 -1.50
N ILE A 79 -7.33 -10.62 -0.83
CA ILE A 79 -6.79 -11.26 0.37
C ILE A 79 -6.62 -10.21 1.46
N VAL A 80 -7.40 -10.36 2.53
CA VAL A 80 -7.35 -9.43 3.67
C VAL A 80 -6.23 -9.85 4.64
N ILE A 81 -5.37 -8.89 4.97
CA ILE A 81 -4.25 -9.02 5.93
C ILE A 81 -4.20 -7.75 6.79
N PRO A 82 -5.06 -7.64 7.81
CA PRO A 82 -5.12 -6.43 8.62
C PRO A 82 -3.79 -6.22 9.36
N ILE A 83 -3.17 -5.05 9.19
CA ILE A 83 -1.94 -4.69 9.93
C ILE A 83 -2.26 -4.28 11.38
N PHE A 84 -3.48 -3.81 11.63
CA PHE A 84 -4.03 -3.51 12.96
C PHE A 84 -5.23 -4.43 13.25
N TYR A 85 -5.48 -4.76 14.53
CA TYR A 85 -6.61 -5.62 14.92
C TYR A 85 -7.96 -4.91 14.76
N ASN A 86 -8.04 -3.68 15.27
CA ASN A 86 -9.21 -2.80 15.14
C ASN A 86 -8.84 -1.57 14.29
N ASP A 87 -9.72 -0.57 14.22
CA ASP A 87 -9.40 0.79 13.77
C ASP A 87 -8.39 1.49 14.70
N ASP A 88 -7.45 0.76 15.31
CA ASP A 88 -6.31 1.32 16.01
C ASP A 88 -5.40 2.11 15.05
N SER A 89 -5.67 2.07 13.74
CA SER A 89 -5.48 3.26 12.90
C SER A 89 -6.50 4.33 13.29
N GLU A 90 -6.30 4.97 14.42
CA GLU A 90 -6.96 6.21 14.87
C GLU A 90 -6.73 7.40 13.90
N LEU A 91 -6.44 7.12 12.62
CA LEU A 91 -6.47 8.10 11.53
C LEU A 91 -7.90 8.55 11.19
N THR A 92 -8.93 7.88 11.73
CA THR A 92 -10.34 8.22 11.47
C THR A 92 -11.01 9.02 12.57
N GLU A 93 -10.44 9.05 13.78
CA GLU A 93 -10.92 9.88 14.89
C GLU A 93 -9.70 10.49 15.57
N PHE A 94 -9.26 11.66 15.10
CA PHE A 94 -8.42 12.51 15.92
C PHE A 94 -9.28 12.96 17.10
N PRO A 95 -8.96 12.56 18.36
CA PRO A 95 -9.68 13.07 19.51
C PRO A 95 -9.66 14.61 19.47
N ILE A 96 -10.74 15.28 19.83
CA ILE A 96 -10.84 16.75 19.80
C ILE A 96 -9.66 17.41 20.55
N GLU A 97 -9.10 16.72 21.55
CA GLU A 97 -7.89 17.11 22.29
C GLU A 97 -6.63 17.27 21.42
N PHE A 98 -6.54 16.60 20.27
CA PHE A 98 -5.43 16.72 19.32
C PHE A 98 -5.47 18.03 18.53
N PHE A 99 -6.63 18.67 18.36
CA PHE A 99 -6.73 19.96 17.68
C PHE A 99 -6.17 21.12 18.51
N ASN A 100 -6.01 20.94 19.82
CA ASN A 100 -5.52 21.97 20.75
C ASN A 100 -3.99 21.94 20.97
N LYS A 101 -3.26 21.03 20.31
CA LYS A 101 -1.80 20.91 20.39
C LYS A 101 -1.20 20.80 18.99
N SER A 102 -0.30 21.72 18.63
CA SER A 102 0.32 21.80 17.29
C SER A 102 0.95 20.49 16.82
N ASP A 103 1.49 19.69 17.74
CA ASP A 103 2.31 18.52 17.42
C ASP A 103 1.57 17.20 17.61
N ALA A 104 0.29 17.25 17.96
CA ALA A 104 -0.46 16.06 18.35
C ALA A 104 -0.51 15.05 17.19
N GLY A 105 -0.81 15.50 15.96
CA GLY A 105 -0.80 14.63 14.78
C GLY A 105 0.56 13.98 14.51
N PHE A 106 1.67 14.72 14.73
CA PHE A 106 3.02 14.17 14.60
C PHE A 106 3.29 13.08 15.63
N GLN A 107 3.00 13.33 16.91
CA GLN A 107 3.20 12.35 17.99
C GLN A 107 2.31 11.10 17.81
N HIS A 108 1.08 11.29 17.33
CA HIS A 108 0.21 10.18 16.95
C HIS A 108 0.88 9.32 15.87
N MET A 109 1.37 9.94 14.80
CA MET A 109 2.03 9.19 13.73
C MET A 109 3.26 8.44 14.23
N ILE A 110 4.10 9.03 15.09
CA ILE A 110 5.25 8.32 15.70
C ILE A 110 4.78 7.04 16.42
N LYS A 111 3.75 7.14 17.26
CA LYS A 111 3.17 5.97 17.94
C LYS A 111 2.61 4.94 16.95
N THR A 112 1.91 5.39 15.91
CA THR A 112 1.33 4.51 14.89
C THR A 112 2.41 3.77 14.09
N TYR A 113 3.53 4.43 13.75
CA TYR A 113 4.68 3.80 13.11
C TYR A 113 5.37 2.78 14.03
N ASP A 114 5.57 3.11 15.31
CA ASP A 114 6.08 2.16 16.31
C ASP A 114 5.20 0.91 16.39
N GLN A 115 3.88 1.10 16.46
CA GLN A 115 2.92 0.00 16.51
C GLN A 115 2.97 -0.90 15.27
N MET A 116 3.05 -0.33 14.06
CA MET A 116 3.19 -1.11 12.81
C MET A 116 4.43 -2.00 12.82
N ILE A 117 5.48 -1.61 13.54
CA ILE A 117 6.73 -2.37 13.60
C ILE A 117 6.69 -3.38 14.75
N ASN A 118 6.18 -2.98 15.92
CA ASN A 118 6.38 -3.71 17.16
C ASN A 118 5.21 -4.61 17.57
N GLN A 119 3.98 -4.30 17.15
CA GLN A 119 2.82 -5.12 17.51
C GLN A 119 2.87 -6.52 16.88
N LYS A 120 2.41 -7.51 17.65
CA LYS A 120 2.33 -8.91 17.22
C LYS A 120 1.51 -9.07 15.93
N GLN A 121 0.37 -8.37 15.82
CA GLN A 121 -0.49 -8.43 14.65
C GLN A 121 0.20 -7.90 13.40
N SER A 122 0.81 -6.73 13.48
CA SER A 122 1.50 -6.11 12.35
C SER A 122 2.65 -6.98 11.86
N LYS A 123 3.45 -7.55 12.78
CA LYS A 123 4.49 -8.54 12.45
C LYS A 123 3.93 -9.78 11.74
N LEU A 124 2.82 -10.34 12.24
CA LEU A 124 2.15 -11.48 11.59
C LEU A 124 1.58 -11.12 10.21
N GLY A 125 1.04 -9.91 10.06
CA GLY A 125 0.52 -9.38 8.81
C GLY A 125 1.62 -9.27 7.75
N TYR A 126 2.72 -8.57 8.05
CA TYR A 126 3.85 -8.47 7.12
C TYR A 126 4.50 -9.84 6.84
N LYS A 127 4.59 -10.74 7.83
CA LYS A 127 5.03 -12.13 7.61
C LYS A 127 4.13 -12.84 6.59
N LYS A 128 2.80 -12.70 6.69
CA LYS A 128 1.85 -13.30 5.75
C LYS A 128 1.98 -12.67 4.36
N PHE A 129 2.18 -11.36 4.27
CA PHE A 129 2.47 -10.65 3.03
C PHE A 129 3.70 -11.24 2.32
N PHE A 130 4.84 -11.36 2.99
CA PHE A 130 6.05 -11.95 2.40
C PHE A 130 5.88 -13.42 2.01
N LYS A 131 5.14 -14.22 2.80
CA LYS A 131 4.79 -15.59 2.42
C LYS A 131 3.99 -15.63 1.11
N LEU A 132 3.03 -14.72 0.94
CA LEU A 132 2.26 -14.65 -0.30
C LEU A 132 3.13 -14.25 -1.48
N LEU A 133 4.00 -13.24 -1.32
CA LEU A 133 4.96 -12.85 -2.35
C LEU A 133 5.83 -14.02 -2.82
N LEU A 134 6.40 -14.78 -1.87
CA LEU A 134 7.26 -15.94 -2.18
C LEU A 134 6.52 -17.07 -2.90
N SER A 135 5.22 -17.22 -2.64
CA SER A 135 4.36 -18.25 -3.25
C SER A 135 3.65 -17.78 -4.53
N HIS A 136 3.82 -16.52 -4.93
CA HIS A 136 3.11 -15.96 -6.08
C HIS A 136 3.76 -16.40 -7.40
N PRO A 137 2.98 -16.81 -8.41
CA PRO A 137 3.53 -17.16 -9.72
C PRO A 137 4.33 -16.01 -10.35
N LYS A 138 5.44 -16.33 -11.02
CA LYS A 138 6.41 -15.34 -11.54
C LYS A 138 5.90 -14.57 -12.77
N ASP A 139 4.82 -15.05 -13.36
CA ASP A 139 4.12 -14.58 -14.55
C ASP A 139 2.81 -13.85 -14.23
N GLU A 140 2.43 -13.79 -12.94
CA GLU A 140 1.29 -13.02 -12.45
C GLU A 140 1.77 -11.75 -11.74
N SER A 141 0.87 -10.76 -11.64
CA SER A 141 1.10 -9.56 -10.84
C SER A 141 0.27 -9.53 -9.57
N LEU A 142 0.83 -8.89 -8.55
CA LEU A 142 0.19 -8.68 -7.26
C LEU A 142 0.11 -7.18 -6.96
N LEU A 143 -1.06 -6.76 -6.48
CA LEU A 143 -1.26 -5.43 -5.93
C LEU A 143 -1.41 -5.51 -4.41
N PHE A 144 -0.88 -4.54 -3.68
CA PHE A 144 -1.14 -4.40 -2.25
C PHE A 144 -1.43 -2.96 -1.88
N HIS A 145 -2.36 -2.75 -0.96
CA HIS A 145 -2.82 -1.41 -0.58
C HIS A 145 -3.27 -1.35 0.88
N CYS A 146 -3.57 -0.14 1.33
CA CYS A 146 -4.28 0.15 2.56
C CYS A 146 -5.33 1.22 2.25
N SER A 147 -5.65 2.14 3.18
CA SER A 147 -6.61 3.21 2.90
C SER A 147 -6.11 4.23 1.88
N MET A 148 -4.90 4.77 2.08
CA MET A 148 -4.30 5.80 1.21
C MET A 148 -3.06 5.31 0.46
N GLY A 149 -2.66 4.05 0.67
CA GLY A 149 -1.46 3.50 0.05
C GLY A 149 -0.14 4.13 0.53
N LYS A 150 -0.18 4.93 1.60
CA LYS A 150 0.96 5.70 2.11
C LYS A 150 1.68 4.97 3.24
N ASP A 151 1.03 4.75 4.37
CA ASP A 151 1.69 4.33 5.61
C ASP A 151 1.91 2.81 5.70
N ARG A 152 0.86 2.01 5.94
CA ARG A 152 0.94 0.53 6.01
C ARG A 152 1.52 -0.08 4.72
N THR A 153 1.04 0.39 3.57
CA THR A 153 1.57 0.02 2.26
C THR A 153 3.01 0.49 2.08
N GLY A 154 3.36 1.69 2.53
CA GLY A 154 4.72 2.21 2.43
C GLY A 154 5.72 1.45 3.29
N ILE A 155 5.34 1.02 4.49
CA ILE A 155 6.17 0.15 5.32
C ILE A 155 6.37 -1.22 4.67
N ALA A 156 5.31 -1.82 4.09
CA ALA A 156 5.45 -3.06 3.32
C ALA A 156 6.43 -2.90 2.14
N SER A 157 6.30 -1.83 1.36
CA SER A 157 7.22 -1.49 0.26
C SER A 157 8.64 -1.27 0.76
N LEU A 158 8.81 -0.51 1.84
CA LEU A 158 10.12 -0.24 2.45
C LEU A 158 10.81 -1.54 2.84
N PHE A 159 10.13 -2.45 3.55
CA PHE A 159 10.71 -3.74 3.93
C PHE A 159 11.09 -4.56 2.70
N LEU A 160 10.23 -4.60 1.68
CA LEU A 160 10.50 -5.34 0.45
C LEU A 160 11.74 -4.81 -0.28
N LEU A 161 11.80 -3.49 -0.53
CA LEU A 161 12.91 -2.87 -1.24
C LEU A 161 14.21 -3.00 -0.46
N TYR A 162 14.16 -2.85 0.87
CA TYR A 162 15.31 -3.03 1.76
C TYR A 162 15.87 -4.46 1.68
N ILE A 163 15.01 -5.48 1.78
CA ILE A 163 15.43 -6.89 1.68
C ILE A 163 16.02 -7.21 0.30
N LEU A 164 15.52 -6.57 -0.76
CA LEU A 164 16.07 -6.70 -2.11
C LEU A 164 17.37 -5.92 -2.33
N GLY A 165 17.83 -5.15 -1.33
CA GLY A 165 19.10 -4.42 -1.40
C GLY A 165 19.04 -3.14 -2.23
N VAL A 166 17.87 -2.52 -2.37
CA VAL A 166 17.72 -1.18 -2.96
C VAL A 166 18.36 -0.13 -2.05
N ASP A 167 18.94 0.93 -2.63
CA ASP A 167 19.54 2.02 -1.85
C ASP A 167 18.50 2.73 -0.97
N MET A 168 18.89 3.12 0.23
CA MET A 168 17.96 3.77 1.17
C MET A 168 17.40 5.09 0.61
N ASN A 169 18.15 5.85 -0.17
CA ASN A 169 17.63 7.10 -0.76
C ASN A 169 16.52 6.82 -1.77
N ASP A 170 16.66 5.77 -2.58
CA ASP A 170 15.64 5.34 -3.53
C ASP A 170 14.38 4.82 -2.80
N ILE A 171 14.57 4.09 -1.69
CA ILE A 171 13.46 3.64 -0.84
C ILE A 171 12.70 4.85 -0.24
N PHE A 172 13.43 5.83 0.29
CA PHE A 172 12.83 7.06 0.80
C PHE A 172 12.11 7.84 -0.32
N HIS A 173 12.71 7.89 -1.51
CA HIS A 173 12.09 8.52 -2.67
C HIS A 173 10.74 7.87 -3.02
N ASP A 174 10.68 6.54 -3.19
CA ASP A 174 9.42 5.82 -3.46
C ASP A 174 8.37 6.04 -2.37
N TYR A 175 8.80 6.02 -1.10
CA TYR A 175 7.91 6.26 0.03
C TYR A 175 7.29 7.67 -0.05
N LEU A 176 8.11 8.69 -0.30
CA LEU A 176 7.69 10.10 -0.39
C LEU A 176 6.88 10.44 -1.64
N LEU A 177 6.95 9.62 -2.71
CA LEU A 177 6.09 9.80 -3.89
C LEU A 177 4.60 9.86 -3.53
N SER A 178 4.19 9.18 -2.45
CA SER A 178 2.81 9.23 -1.96
C SER A 178 2.34 10.66 -1.66
N ASN A 179 3.23 11.56 -1.23
CA ASN A 179 2.88 12.97 -1.03
C ASN A 179 2.51 13.64 -2.36
N LYS A 180 3.28 13.39 -3.43
CA LYS A 180 3.01 13.92 -4.76
C LYS A 180 1.71 13.36 -5.34
N TYR A 181 1.52 12.06 -5.25
CA TYR A 181 0.35 11.37 -5.79
C TYR A 181 -0.95 11.77 -5.10
N LEU A 182 -0.92 11.97 -3.78
CA LEU A 182 -2.12 12.28 -3.00
C LEU A 182 -2.50 13.77 -3.00
N ILE A 183 -1.59 14.69 -3.36
CA ILE A 183 -1.92 16.12 -3.53
C ILE A 183 -3.08 16.31 -4.52
N ASN A 184 -3.10 15.55 -5.63
CA ASN A 184 -4.15 15.66 -6.65
C ASN A 184 -5.55 15.25 -6.17
N ARG A 185 -5.65 14.59 -5.02
CA ARG A 185 -6.93 14.22 -4.40
C ARG A 185 -7.49 15.33 -3.49
N LEU A 186 -6.65 16.20 -2.95
CA LEU A 186 -7.06 17.25 -1.99
C LEU A 186 -7.56 18.53 -2.67
N VAL A 187 -7.42 18.64 -3.99
CA VAL A 187 -7.80 19.83 -4.78
C VAL A 187 -9.06 19.57 -5.63
N ARG A 188 -9.83 18.51 -5.33
CA ARG A 188 -11.09 18.14 -5.98
C ARG A 188 -12.14 17.79 -4.94
#